data_AF-A0A6H9L549-F1
#
_entry.id   AF-A0A6H9L549-F1
#
_cell.length_a   1.000
_cell.length_b   1.000
_cell.length_c   1.000
_cell.angle_alpha   90.00
_cell.angle_beta   90.00
_cell.angle_gamma   90.00
#
_symmetry.space_group_name_H-M   'P 1'
#
loop_
_entity.id
_entity.type
_entity.pdbx_description
1 polymer ?
#
loop_
_entity_poly.entity_id
_entity_poly.type
_entity_poly.pdbx_seq_one_letter_code
_entity_poly.pdbx_strand_id
1 'polypeptide(L)'
;MAYQHKNLAEGRWAAMSLSEQMANIGSEVSRALNWKRKNKDEYCLKAVDRALELVFLTIENVTITSHLKELTRLREVIIDYFYGTNEYASTEILWEKYFYHFNIVARKGKV
;
A
#
# COMPACT_ATOMS: atom_id res chain seq x y z
N MET A 1 13.23 7.30 -9.28
CA MET A 1 12.88 5.94 -8.80
C MET A 1 12.61 5.09 -10.04
N ALA A 2 13.09 3.84 -10.11
CA ALA A 2 12.70 2.96 -11.21
C ALA A 2 11.34 2.33 -10.84
N TYR A 3 10.30 2.61 -11.61
CA TYR A 3 8.96 2.05 -11.37
C TYR A 3 8.96 0.54 -11.66
N GLN A 4 8.60 -0.28 -10.67
CA GLN A 4 8.37 -1.71 -10.90
C GLN A 4 7.06 -1.91 -11.67
N HIS A 5 6.07 -1.03 -11.47
CA HIS A 5 4.79 -1.05 -12.17
C HIS A 5 4.73 0.00 -13.29
N LYS A 6 5.58 -0.16 -14.31
CA LYS A 6 5.67 0.78 -15.45
C LYS A 6 4.31 1.14 -16.06
N ASN A 7 3.50 0.13 -16.40
CA ASN A 7 2.17 0.35 -16.98
C ASN A 7 1.13 0.99 -16.02
N LEU A 8 1.38 0.99 -14.71
CA LEU A 8 0.54 1.71 -13.75
C LEU A 8 1.00 3.17 -13.66
N ALA A 9 2.31 3.40 -13.60
CA ALA A 9 2.93 4.72 -13.62
C ALA A 9 2.63 5.49 -14.92
N GLU A 10 2.39 4.81 -16.04
CA GLU A 10 2.01 5.40 -17.34
C GLU A 10 0.57 5.95 -17.41
N GLY A 11 -0.14 6.06 -16.28
CA GLY A 11 -1.41 6.79 -16.17
C GLY A 11 -2.62 5.92 -15.81
N ARG A 12 -2.55 4.59 -15.93
CA ARG A 12 -3.65 3.71 -15.47
C ARG A 12 -3.89 3.79 -13.97
N TRP A 13 -2.85 4.06 -13.17
CA TRP A 13 -3.00 4.22 -11.73
C TRP A 13 -3.87 5.42 -11.39
N ALA A 14 -3.64 6.57 -12.04
CA ALA A 14 -4.39 7.80 -11.80
C ALA A 14 -5.87 7.68 -12.22
N ALA A 15 -6.19 6.78 -13.16
CA ALA A 15 -7.56 6.51 -13.58
C ALA A 15 -8.36 5.62 -12.58
N MET A 16 -7.69 4.97 -11.63
CA MET A 16 -8.35 4.17 -10.59
C MET A 16 -8.95 5.07 -9.51
N SER A 17 -10.07 4.64 -8.93
CA SER A 17 -10.59 5.28 -7.71
C SER A 17 -9.58 5.15 -6.56
N LEU A 18 -9.63 6.08 -5.60
CA LEU A 18 -8.80 5.97 -4.39
C LEU A 18 -9.01 4.63 -3.68
N SER A 19 -10.24 4.10 -3.67
CA SER A 19 -10.53 2.80 -3.08
C SER A 19 -9.80 1.63 -3.76
N GLU A 20 -9.66 1.68 -5.08
CA GLU A 20 -8.92 0.66 -5.85
C GLU A 20 -7.41 0.82 -5.68
N GLN A 21 -6.91 2.05 -5.64
CA GLN A 21 -5.49 2.31 -5.33
C GLN A 21 -5.14 1.75 -3.95
N MET A 22 -5.97 2.04 -2.94
CA MET A 22 -5.79 1.54 -1.58
C MET A 22 -5.91 0.01 -1.47
N ALA A 23 -6.83 -0.62 -2.22
CA ALA A 23 -6.95 -2.08 -2.29
C ALA A 23 -5.69 -2.74 -2.90
N ASN A 24 -5.11 -2.13 -3.94
CA ASN A 24 -3.87 -2.60 -4.55
C ASN A 24 -2.66 -2.41 -3.63
N ILE A 25 -2.53 -1.26 -2.95
CA ILE A 25 -1.51 -1.03 -1.91
C ILE A 25 -1.64 -2.12 -0.82
N GLY A 26 -2.86 -2.35 -0.34
CA GLY A 26 -3.14 -3.37 0.67
C GLY A 26 -2.77 -4.78 0.23
N SER A 27 -2.98 -5.11 -1.04
CA SER A 27 -2.57 -6.40 -1.60
C SER A 27 -1.06 -6.60 -1.56
N GLU A 28 -0.26 -5.53 -1.77
CA GLU A 28 1.19 -5.58 -1.62
C GLU A 28 1.63 -5.72 -0.16
N VAL A 29 0.98 -5.01 0.76
CA VAL A 29 1.23 -5.16 2.21
C VAL A 29 0.91 -6.59 2.66
N SER A 30 -0.24 -7.15 2.29
CA SER A 30 -0.59 -8.54 2.60
C SER A 30 0.40 -9.53 2.00
N ARG A 31 0.94 -9.25 0.80
CA ARG A 31 1.99 -10.09 0.19
C ARG A 31 3.30 -10.01 0.97
N ALA A 32 3.70 -8.83 1.45
CA ALA A 32 4.86 -8.66 2.31
C ALA A 32 4.72 -9.48 3.61
N LEU A 33 3.56 -9.37 4.29
CA LEU A 33 3.25 -10.16 5.50
C LEU A 33 3.32 -11.67 5.24
N ASN A 34 2.76 -12.13 4.12
CA ASN A 34 2.83 -13.55 3.73
C ASN A 34 4.27 -14.06 3.57
N TRP A 35 5.17 -13.27 3.01
CA TRP A 35 6.58 -13.64 2.90
C TRP A 35 7.32 -13.53 4.22
N LYS A 36 7.01 -12.52 5.05
CA LYS A 36 7.53 -12.39 6.42
C LYS A 36 7.21 -13.61 7.26
N ARG A 37 5.96 -14.10 7.25
CA ARG A 37 5.54 -15.34 7.93
C ARG A 37 6.31 -16.59 7.49
N LYS A 38 6.85 -16.59 6.27
CA LYS A 38 7.65 -17.69 5.72
C LYS A 38 9.16 -17.51 5.95
N ASN A 39 9.59 -16.48 6.71
CA ASN A 39 10.99 -16.10 6.90
C ASN A 39 11.72 -15.89 5.56
N LYS A 40 11.04 -15.25 4.61
CA LYS A 40 11.55 -14.94 3.26
C LYS A 40 11.74 -13.43 3.11
N ASP A 41 12.70 -12.89 3.85
CA ASP A 41 12.89 -11.43 4.00
C ASP A 41 13.10 -10.70 2.67
N GLU A 42 13.90 -11.25 1.76
CA GLU A 42 14.10 -10.64 0.43
C GLU A 42 12.77 -10.45 -0.33
N TYR A 43 11.88 -11.45 -0.29
CA TYR A 43 10.58 -11.38 -0.95
C TYR A 43 9.59 -10.47 -0.20
N CYS A 44 9.72 -10.42 1.13
CA CYS A 44 9.00 -9.46 1.96
C CYS A 44 9.34 -8.03 1.52
N LEU A 45 10.62 -7.67 1.53
CA LEU A 45 11.08 -6.32 1.19
C LEU A 45 10.73 -5.92 -0.25
N LYS A 46 10.85 -6.85 -1.21
CA LYS A 46 10.38 -6.63 -2.60
C LYS A 46 8.87 -6.33 -2.69
N ALA A 47 8.05 -6.85 -1.78
CA ALA A 47 6.63 -6.51 -1.71
C ALA A 47 6.38 -5.17 -1.00
N VAL A 48 7.17 -4.85 0.02
CA VAL A 48 7.12 -3.54 0.69
C VAL A 48 7.51 -2.43 -0.27
N ASP A 49 8.57 -2.59 -1.07
CA ASP A 49 9.00 -1.60 -2.06
C ASP A 49 7.91 -1.32 -3.09
N ARG A 50 7.19 -2.37 -3.52
CA ARG A 50 6.03 -2.24 -4.39
C ARG A 50 4.87 -1.54 -3.71
N ALA A 51 4.57 -1.84 -2.45
CA ALA A 51 3.56 -1.11 -1.69
C ALA A 51 3.90 0.39 -1.58
N LEU A 52 5.15 0.72 -1.27
CA LEU A 52 5.62 2.10 -1.16
C LEU A 52 5.56 2.81 -2.52
N GLU A 53 5.98 2.18 -3.60
CA GLU A 53 5.84 2.72 -4.97
C GLU A 53 4.38 3.13 -5.25
N LEU A 54 3.41 2.26 -4.94
CA LEU A 54 1.99 2.54 -5.14
C LEU A 54 1.47 3.65 -4.21
N VAL A 55 1.98 3.75 -2.98
CA VAL A 55 1.70 4.88 -2.07
C VAL A 55 2.23 6.18 -2.66
N PHE A 56 3.46 6.20 -3.19
CA PHE A 56 4.04 7.38 -3.84
C PHE A 56 3.21 7.81 -5.06
N LEU A 57 2.86 6.88 -5.94
CA LEU A 57 2.00 7.17 -7.09
C LEU A 57 0.63 7.72 -6.67
N THR A 58 0.07 7.25 -5.55
CA THR A 58 -1.18 7.78 -5.00
C THR A 58 -1.01 9.18 -4.44
N ILE A 59 0.06 9.44 -3.70
CA ILE A 59 0.39 10.76 -3.14
C ILE A 59 0.59 11.80 -4.24
N GLU A 60 1.23 11.44 -5.36
CA GLU A 60 1.46 12.34 -6.48
C GLU A 60 0.18 12.80 -7.19
N ASN A 61 -0.90 12.02 -7.06
CA ASN A 61 -2.17 12.27 -7.78
C ASN A 61 -3.32 12.71 -6.87
N VAL A 62 -3.11 12.79 -5.54
CA VAL A 62 -4.17 13.17 -4.61
C VAL A 62 -4.32 14.69 -4.51
N THR A 63 -5.53 15.19 -4.67
CA THR A 63 -5.83 16.64 -4.61
C THR A 63 -6.44 17.07 -3.27
N ILE A 64 -6.97 16.12 -2.50
CA ILE A 64 -7.62 16.36 -1.21
C ILE A 64 -6.57 16.29 -0.09
N THR A 65 -6.40 17.39 0.65
CA THR A 65 -5.38 17.52 1.71
C THR A 65 -5.52 16.51 2.84
N SER A 66 -6.75 16.16 3.24
CA SER A 66 -6.98 15.15 4.28
C SER A 66 -6.48 13.78 3.86
N HIS A 67 -6.71 13.39 2.60
CA HIS A 67 -6.19 12.14 2.04
C HIS A 67 -4.67 12.15 1.95
N LEU A 68 -4.06 13.29 1.55
CA LEU A 68 -2.60 13.43 1.54
C LEU A 68 -1.98 13.18 2.92
N LYS A 69 -2.58 13.73 3.98
CA LYS A 69 -2.14 13.52 5.35
C LYS A 69 -2.23 12.04 5.77
N GLU A 70 -3.32 11.37 5.40
CA GLU A 70 -3.48 9.94 5.67
C GLU A 70 -2.45 9.09 4.91
N LEU A 71 -2.26 9.33 3.61
CA LEU A 71 -1.33 8.57 2.77
C LEU A 71 0.14 8.76 3.20
N THR A 72 0.52 9.96 3.61
CA THR A 72 1.87 10.23 4.13
C THR A 72 2.09 9.55 5.48
N ARG A 73 1.07 9.50 6.35
CA ARG A 73 1.11 8.70 7.58
C ARG A 73 1.19 7.21 7.28
N LEU A 74 0.41 6.71 6.33
CA LEU A 74 0.44 5.32 5.89
C LEU A 74 1.85 4.93 5.44
N ARG A 75 2.50 5.78 4.64
CA ARG A 75 3.90 5.60 4.22
C ARG A 75 4.84 5.46 5.42
N GLU A 76 4.74 6.36 6.41
CA GLU A 76 5.56 6.31 7.62
C GLU A 76 5.35 5.01 8.39
N VAL A 77 4.11 4.59 8.59
CA VAL A 77 3.77 3.37 9.35
C VAL A 77 4.20 2.10 8.61
N ILE A 78 4.11 2.05 7.27
CA ILE A 78 4.66 0.94 6.47
C ILE A 78 6.18 0.86 6.66
N ILE A 79 6.88 2.00 6.55
CA ILE A 79 8.35 2.04 6.71
C ILE A 79 8.73 1.58 8.11
N ASP A 80 8.09 2.12 9.14
CA ASP A 80 8.37 1.76 10.53
C ASP A 80 8.13 0.25 10.80
N TYR A 81 7.03 -0.32 10.30
CA TYR A 81 6.71 -1.72 10.57
C TYR A 81 7.65 -2.73 9.88
N PHE A 82 8.09 -2.42 8.66
CA PHE A 82 8.89 -3.35 7.85
C PHE A 82 10.41 -3.11 7.93
N TYR A 83 10.83 -1.86 8.11
CA TYR A 83 12.24 -1.47 8.15
C TYR A 83 12.68 -0.90 9.50
N GLY A 84 11.75 -0.43 10.33
CA GLY A 84 12.01 0.20 11.62
C GLY A 84 11.85 -0.74 12.82
N THR A 85 11.69 -0.11 13.98
CA THR A 85 11.52 -0.78 15.27
C THR A 85 10.05 -1.01 15.62
N ASN A 86 9.11 -0.66 14.72
CA ASN A 86 7.67 -0.70 14.93
C ASN A 86 7.22 0.20 16.08
N GLU A 87 7.70 1.44 16.12
CA GLU A 87 7.36 2.46 17.11
C GLU A 87 5.86 2.77 17.16
N TYR A 88 5.17 2.64 16.03
CA TYR A 88 3.71 2.82 15.94
C TYR A 88 2.92 1.58 16.40
N ALA A 89 3.59 0.53 16.89
CA ALA A 89 2.98 -0.69 17.42
C ALA A 89 1.97 -1.35 16.47
N SER A 90 2.26 -1.33 15.17
CA SER A 90 1.42 -1.99 14.17
C SER A 90 1.46 -3.51 14.31
N THR A 91 0.39 -4.17 13.92
CA THR A 91 0.26 -5.64 13.93
C THR A 91 -0.30 -6.13 12.59
N GLU A 92 -0.08 -7.41 12.26
CA GLU A 92 -0.65 -8.00 11.03
C GLU A 92 -2.17 -7.83 10.96
N ILE A 93 -2.86 -8.01 12.09
CA ILE A 93 -4.32 -7.87 12.19
C ILE A 93 -4.75 -6.43 11.90
N LEU A 94 -3.99 -5.42 12.34
CA LEU A 94 -4.29 -4.03 12.03
C LEU A 94 -4.15 -3.74 10.54
N TRP A 95 -3.10 -4.26 9.90
CA TRP A 95 -2.91 -4.13 8.44
C TRP A 95 -4.05 -4.77 7.66
N GLU A 96 -4.41 -6.00 8.02
CA GLU A 96 -5.52 -6.71 7.38
C GLU A 96 -6.83 -5.94 7.52
N LYS A 97 -7.17 -5.48 8.74
CA LYS A 97 -8.40 -4.71 8.99
C LYS A 97 -8.43 -3.41 8.20
N TYR A 98 -7.36 -2.63 8.22
CA TYR A 98 -7.28 -1.34 7.53
C TYR A 98 -7.54 -1.50 6.03
N PHE A 99 -6.85 -2.44 5.36
CA PHE A 99 -6.99 -2.62 3.92
C PHE A 99 -8.22 -3.41 3.48
N TYR A 100 -8.80 -4.24 4.35
CA TYR A 100 -9.98 -5.05 4.04
C TYR A 100 -11.17 -4.21 3.59
N HIS A 101 -11.40 -3.05 4.21
CA HIS A 101 -12.50 -2.17 3.83
C HIS A 101 -12.38 -1.67 2.39
N PHE A 102 -11.17 -1.34 1.94
CA PHE A 102 -10.92 -0.90 0.56
C PHE A 102 -11.13 -2.04 -0.44
N ASN A 103 -10.74 -3.27 -0.10
CA ASN A 103 -11.00 -4.44 -0.95
C ASN A 103 -12.49 -4.67 -1.20
N ILE A 104 -13.33 -4.49 -0.16
CA ILE A 104 -14.79 -4.62 -0.30
C ILE A 104 -15.34 -3.54 -1.25
N VAL A 105 -14.95 -2.28 -1.04
CA VAL A 105 -15.46 -1.15 -1.84
C VAL A 105 -15.00 -1.24 -3.29
N ALA A 106 -13.71 -1.53 -3.52
CA ALA A 106 -13.13 -1.69 -4.86
C ALA A 106 -13.83 -2.81 -5.66
N ARG A 107 -14.34 -3.86 -5.00
CA ARG A 107 -15.10 -4.93 -5.66
C ARG A 107 -16.52 -4.49 -6.04
N LYS A 108 -17.17 -3.65 -5.22
CA LYS A 108 -18.53 -3.15 -5.50
C LYS A 108 -18.57 -2.17 -6.68
N GLY A 109 -17.48 -1.45 -6.94
CA GLY A 109 -17.38 -0.47 -8.03
C GLY A 109 -17.15 -1.06 -9.43
N LYS A 110 -17.02 -2.39 -9.58
CA LYS A 110 -16.73 -3.07 -10.85
C LYS A 110 -17.97 -3.69 -11.52
N VAL A 111 -19.13 -3.06 -11.39
CA VAL A 111 -20.39 -3.47 -12.05
C VAL A 111 -20.57 -2.68 -13.34
#